data_AF-A0A1U7YTG3-F1
#
_entry.id   AF-A0A1U7YTG3-F1
#
_cell.length_a   1.000
_cell.length_b   1.000
_cell.length_c   1.000
_cell.angle_alpha   90.00
_cell.angle_beta   90.00
_cell.angle_gamma   90.00
#
_symmetry.space_group_name_H-M   'P 1'
#
loop_
_entity.id
_entity.type
_entity.pdbx_description
1 polymer ?
#
loop_
_entity_poly.entity_id
_entity_poly.type
_entity_poly.pdbx_seq_one_letter_code
_entity_poly.pdbx_strand_id
1 'polypeptide(L)'
;MSSQISSCPPTQHSSSEAEKTELIRHTTNFHPSIWGDRFITYTCDNMKLESYNQQVEELKEEVRSILRNSANKPLEMLSLIDAVQRLGLGYHFEREINKMLEQIFDAHIVYFNDMDDNLNAVALLFRLLRQHGYNIPCDVFKKFKDEDGKLRESLARDIQGMLSLYEAAYLGKRGEEVLDEALAFTTAHLKSTVATDTTSPTLVKQVKHALEQPLHRGIPKIEARHYISFYEEDKSRNQVLLKLAKLDFNRTQLLYLNELSQVSRWWKNIDFTSKTPYARDRLAECYFWSAGALPEPQYSLGRKTLAKIVAINTILDDTYDAYGTFEELQLLTDAIRRWDANETDKLPEYMKVIYVTLLDIYNEIEEEMRKEGRCFCVSYAKEAMKDLIEAYQIEATWLKEGHIPTFEEFSKLGLITSTYIMMTNVIFACMGEMATKEVFDWLSKTPDAVKSSCIIGRFSDDIMTNEFEQERGHVCSAIECYMKQYGVSREEANNELRKIVTKAWKVLNEECITPTAAPMPLLIPVVNLARLIEVVYKHGDAFTNVTTGLKTHIKLLLIDPITI
;
A
#
# COMPACT_ATOMS: atom_id res chain seq x y z
N MET A 1 61.59 39.74 68.65
CA MET A 1 60.22 39.74 68.09
C MET A 1 60.28 39.05 66.74
N SER A 2 59.40 38.05 66.56
CA SER A 2 58.85 37.58 65.29
C SER A 2 59.68 36.64 64.40
N SER A 3 59.42 35.35 64.61
CA SER A 3 59.54 34.24 63.66
C SER A 3 58.38 34.21 62.66
N GLN A 4 58.65 34.03 61.35
CA GLN A 4 57.71 33.56 60.32
C GLN A 4 58.56 32.86 59.23
N ILE A 5 58.70 31.53 59.24
CA ILE A 5 57.86 30.47 58.62
C ILE A 5 57.61 30.69 57.12
N SER A 6 58.30 29.85 56.35
CA SER A 6 58.20 29.63 54.90
C SER A 6 56.91 28.90 54.54
N SER A 7 56.14 29.41 53.57
CA SER A 7 54.96 28.76 52.99
C SER A 7 55.22 28.35 51.53
N CYS A 8 55.06 27.06 51.23
CA CYS A 8 54.99 26.54 49.87
C CYS A 8 53.68 26.96 49.18
N PRO A 9 53.67 27.26 47.86
CA PRO A 9 52.44 27.37 47.09
C PRO A 9 51.90 25.99 46.68
N PRO A 10 50.58 25.86 46.40
CA PRO A 10 49.89 24.59 46.23
C PRO A 10 49.99 24.03 44.80
N THR A 11 49.84 22.72 44.73
CA THR A 11 49.74 21.83 43.58
C THR A 11 48.73 22.32 42.53
N GLN A 12 49.17 22.45 41.27
CA GLN A 12 48.29 22.64 40.12
C GLN A 12 47.49 21.35 39.88
N HIS A 13 46.19 21.38 40.16
CA HIS A 13 45.25 20.44 39.55
C HIS A 13 45.04 20.87 38.10
N SER A 14 45.63 20.13 37.15
CA SER A 14 45.24 20.21 35.75
C SER A 14 43.85 19.61 35.60
N SER A 15 42.82 20.46 35.53
CA SER A 15 41.53 20.07 34.98
C SER A 15 41.74 19.76 33.50
N SER A 16 41.75 18.47 33.15
CA SER A 16 41.61 18.04 31.76
C SER A 16 40.21 18.44 31.31
N GLU A 17 40.09 19.58 30.65
CA GLU A 17 38.95 19.84 29.77
C GLU A 17 38.99 18.74 28.72
N ALA A 18 38.12 17.74 28.88
CA ALA A 18 37.83 16.80 27.82
C ALA A 18 37.28 17.61 26.66
N GLU A 19 38.06 17.74 25.59
CA GLU A 19 37.59 18.21 24.29
C GLU A 19 36.32 17.42 23.97
N LYS A 20 35.16 18.09 24.01
CA LYS A 20 33.93 17.55 23.44
C LYS A 20 34.18 17.48 21.94
N THR A 21 34.66 16.34 21.47
CA THR A 21 34.67 16.01 20.05
C THR A 21 33.23 16.19 19.56
N GLU A 22 33.03 17.18 18.70
CA GLU A 22 31.71 17.46 18.14
C GLU A 22 31.27 16.23 17.33
N LEU A 23 30.23 15.55 17.81
CA LEU A 23 29.71 14.35 17.18
C LEU A 23 29.03 14.76 15.86
N ILE A 24 29.75 14.61 14.74
CA ILE A 24 29.21 14.90 13.41
C ILE A 24 28.23 13.79 13.04
N ARG A 25 26.94 14.12 13.00
CA ARG A 25 25.89 13.22 12.51
C ARG A 25 25.70 13.42 11.02
N HIS A 26 25.56 12.31 10.29
CA HIS A 26 24.93 12.34 8.97
C HIS A 26 23.50 12.83 9.16
N THR A 27 23.06 13.79 8.36
CA THR A 27 21.69 14.33 8.43
C THR A 27 21.16 14.54 7.02
N THR A 28 19.87 14.24 6.83
CA THR A 28 19.15 14.56 5.59
C THR A 28 18.18 15.72 5.85
N ASN A 29 18.11 16.68 4.93
CA ASN A 29 17.20 17.81 5.04
C ASN A 29 15.82 17.47 4.46
N PHE A 30 14.93 16.94 5.28
CA PHE A 30 13.54 16.71 4.88
C PHE A 30 12.68 17.97 5.01
N HIS A 31 11.76 18.19 4.06
CA HIS A 31 10.81 19.28 4.18
C HIS A 31 9.76 18.98 5.28
N PRO A 32 9.24 20.00 6.00
CA PRO A 32 8.20 19.81 7.00
C PRO A 32 6.89 19.32 6.38
N SER A 33 5.98 18.80 7.22
CA SER A 33 4.63 18.42 6.78
C SER A 33 3.93 19.59 6.07
N ILE A 34 3.34 19.32 4.90
CA ILE A 34 2.63 20.32 4.09
C ILE A 34 1.20 20.60 4.59
N TRP A 35 0.74 19.88 5.61
CA TRP A 35 -0.64 19.92 6.10
C TRP A 35 -0.81 20.79 7.35
N GLY A 36 0.27 21.10 8.06
CA GLY A 36 0.25 21.83 9.33
C GLY A 36 -0.75 21.22 10.32
N ASP A 37 -1.44 22.07 11.08
CA ASP A 37 -2.39 21.64 12.11
C ASP A 37 -3.79 21.22 11.56
N ARG A 38 -3.98 21.17 10.24
CA ARG A 38 -5.30 20.99 9.59
C ARG A 38 -6.11 19.82 10.16
N PHE A 39 -5.48 18.66 10.31
CA PHE A 39 -6.17 17.45 10.75
C PHE A 39 -6.34 17.37 12.28
N ILE A 40 -5.52 18.10 13.03
CA ILE A 40 -5.56 18.13 14.49
C ILE A 40 -6.83 18.85 14.98
N THR A 41 -7.20 19.95 14.30
CA THR A 41 -8.37 20.77 14.66
C THR A 41 -9.69 20.23 14.12
N TYR A 42 -9.67 19.15 13.35
CA TYR A 42 -10.89 18.56 12.80
C TYR A 42 -11.82 18.05 13.91
N THR A 43 -13.08 18.41 13.81
CA THR A 43 -14.17 17.91 14.67
C THR A 43 -15.18 17.23 13.77
N CYS A 44 -15.48 15.96 14.05
CA CYS A 44 -16.45 15.20 13.26
C CYS A 44 -17.86 15.78 13.43
N ASP A 45 -18.54 16.05 12.32
CA ASP A 45 -19.96 16.38 12.31
C ASP A 45 -20.77 15.08 12.48
N ASN A 46 -21.02 14.73 13.75
CA ASN A 46 -21.74 13.50 14.10
C ASN A 46 -23.18 13.50 13.59
N MET A 47 -23.84 14.67 13.49
CA MET A 47 -25.21 14.75 12.95
C MET A 47 -25.22 14.41 11.46
N LYS A 48 -24.25 14.94 10.72
CA LYS A 48 -24.09 14.64 9.29
C LYS A 48 -23.67 13.19 9.05
N LEU A 49 -22.76 12.66 9.86
CA LEU A 49 -22.36 11.25 9.78
C LEU A 49 -23.57 10.33 10.01
N GLU A 50 -24.39 10.60 11.02
CA GLU A 50 -25.57 9.80 11.33
C GLU A 50 -26.65 9.93 10.24
N SER A 51 -26.85 11.13 9.70
CA SER A 51 -27.74 11.34 8.55
C SER A 51 -27.29 10.54 7.31
N TYR A 52 -25.97 10.47 7.05
CA TYR A 52 -25.45 9.63 5.97
C TYR A 52 -25.58 8.13 6.28
N ASN A 53 -25.39 7.71 7.54
CA ASN A 53 -25.60 6.33 7.96
C ASN A 53 -27.02 5.88 7.61
N GLN A 54 -28.03 6.65 8.04
CA GLN A 54 -29.43 6.33 7.78
C GLN A 54 -29.73 6.23 6.27
N GLN A 55 -29.36 7.26 5.49
CA GLN A 55 -29.64 7.28 4.05
C GLN A 55 -28.93 6.16 3.29
N VAL A 56 -27.71 5.80 3.70
CA VAL A 56 -26.98 4.67 3.11
C VAL A 56 -27.71 3.35 3.39
N GLU A 57 -28.19 3.11 4.60
CA GLU A 57 -28.93 1.88 4.91
C GLU A 57 -30.25 1.77 4.12
N GLU A 58 -30.97 2.88 3.94
CA GLU A 58 -32.18 2.93 3.10
C GLU A 58 -31.86 2.57 1.64
N LEU A 59 -30.85 3.23 1.04
CA LEU A 59 -30.46 2.99 -0.35
C LEU A 59 -29.84 1.60 -0.58
N LYS A 60 -29.23 1.00 0.44
CA LYS A 60 -28.68 -0.37 0.35
C LYS A 60 -29.78 -1.39 0.07
N GLU A 61 -30.97 -1.26 0.66
CA GLU A 61 -32.08 -2.17 0.38
C GLU A 61 -32.60 -2.02 -1.06
N GLU A 62 -32.67 -0.79 -1.56
CA GLU A 62 -33.03 -0.55 -2.97
C GLU A 62 -32.02 -1.18 -3.93
N VAL A 63 -30.72 -1.03 -3.66
CA VAL A 63 -29.66 -1.66 -4.48
C VAL A 63 -29.68 -3.18 -4.36
N ARG A 64 -29.96 -3.76 -3.19
CA ARG A 64 -30.18 -5.21 -3.05
C ARG A 64 -31.33 -5.69 -3.93
N SER A 65 -32.42 -4.92 -4.02
CA SER A 65 -33.53 -5.22 -4.92
C SER A 65 -33.09 -5.18 -6.39
N ILE A 66 -32.34 -4.16 -6.80
CA ILE A 66 -31.78 -4.04 -8.17
C ILE A 66 -30.90 -5.25 -8.51
N LEU A 67 -29.99 -5.64 -7.61
CA LEU A 67 -29.12 -6.81 -7.78
C LEU A 67 -29.94 -8.10 -7.95
N ARG A 68 -30.95 -8.33 -7.09
CA ARG A 68 -31.84 -9.51 -7.19
C ARG A 68 -32.64 -9.53 -8.49
N ASN A 69 -33.13 -8.39 -8.95
CA ASN A 69 -33.95 -8.31 -10.18
C ASN A 69 -33.13 -8.50 -11.46
N SER A 70 -31.81 -8.28 -11.41
CA SER A 70 -30.90 -8.56 -12.53
C SER A 70 -30.57 -10.05 -12.70
N ALA A 71 -31.00 -10.91 -11.76
CA ALA A 71 -30.71 -12.34 -11.79
C ALA A 71 -31.17 -12.98 -13.11
N ASN A 72 -30.35 -13.87 -13.64
CA ASN A 72 -30.55 -14.61 -14.90
C ASN A 72 -30.37 -13.81 -16.20
N LYS A 73 -29.79 -12.60 -16.13
CA LYS A 73 -29.42 -11.81 -17.31
C LYS A 73 -27.91 -11.53 -17.31
N PRO A 74 -27.09 -12.37 -17.96
CA PRO A 74 -25.64 -12.40 -17.71
C PRO A 74 -24.93 -11.07 -17.95
N LEU A 75 -25.23 -10.38 -19.06
CA LEU A 75 -24.61 -9.09 -19.37
C LEU A 75 -25.05 -7.97 -18.40
N GLU A 76 -26.31 -7.97 -17.98
CA GLU A 76 -26.81 -7.02 -16.98
C GLU A 76 -26.17 -7.31 -15.61
N MET A 77 -26.03 -8.59 -15.23
CA MET A 77 -25.36 -9.01 -13.99
C MET A 77 -23.89 -8.56 -13.97
N LEU A 78 -23.13 -8.82 -15.05
CA LEU A 78 -21.73 -8.42 -15.15
C LEU A 78 -21.55 -6.91 -15.05
N SER A 79 -22.35 -6.14 -15.80
CA SER A 79 -22.28 -4.67 -15.79
C SER A 79 -22.64 -4.10 -14.42
N LEU A 80 -23.63 -4.71 -13.74
CA LEU A 80 -24.07 -4.27 -12.43
C LEU A 80 -23.03 -4.58 -11.34
N ILE A 81 -22.44 -5.79 -11.35
CA ILE A 81 -21.35 -6.16 -10.44
C ILE A 81 -20.19 -5.19 -10.62
N ASP A 82 -19.75 -4.96 -11.87
CA ASP A 82 -18.64 -4.05 -12.16
C ASP A 82 -18.92 -2.63 -11.70
N ALA A 83 -20.13 -2.10 -11.97
CA ALA A 83 -20.51 -0.77 -11.51
C ALA A 83 -20.51 -0.68 -9.98
N VAL A 84 -21.08 -1.64 -9.27
CA VAL A 84 -21.11 -1.66 -7.79
C VAL A 84 -19.69 -1.71 -7.21
N GLN A 85 -18.81 -2.54 -7.77
CA GLN A 85 -17.43 -2.65 -7.31
C GLN A 85 -16.61 -1.39 -7.62
N ARG A 86 -16.66 -0.91 -8.87
CA ARG A 86 -15.94 0.31 -9.29
C ARG A 86 -16.47 1.57 -8.60
N LEU A 87 -17.73 1.61 -8.14
CA LEU A 87 -18.25 2.69 -7.30
C LEU A 87 -17.81 2.61 -5.83
N GLY A 88 -17.02 1.59 -5.46
CA GLY A 88 -16.53 1.41 -4.09
C GLY A 88 -17.59 0.89 -3.13
N LEU A 89 -18.67 0.28 -3.64
CA LEU A 89 -19.81 -0.21 -2.86
C LEU A 89 -19.79 -1.72 -2.61
N GLY A 90 -18.83 -2.45 -3.18
CA GLY A 90 -18.77 -3.92 -3.14
C GLY A 90 -18.89 -4.52 -1.74
N TYR A 91 -18.26 -3.90 -0.74
CA TYR A 91 -18.26 -4.37 0.65
C TYR A 91 -19.65 -4.38 1.32
N HIS A 92 -20.64 -3.66 0.77
CA HIS A 92 -22.03 -3.73 1.27
C HIS A 92 -22.83 -4.93 0.75
N PHE A 93 -22.35 -5.53 -0.34
CA PHE A 93 -23.08 -6.48 -1.17
C PHE A 93 -22.26 -7.74 -1.47
N GLU A 94 -21.26 -8.07 -0.66
CA GLU A 94 -20.37 -9.22 -0.87
C GLU A 94 -21.16 -10.52 -1.09
N ARG A 95 -22.18 -10.76 -0.25
CA ARG A 95 -23.03 -11.96 -0.38
C ARG A 95 -23.78 -11.99 -1.71
N GLU A 96 -24.40 -10.88 -2.10
CA GLU A 96 -25.13 -10.77 -3.36
C GLU A 96 -24.19 -10.94 -4.56
N ILE A 97 -23.04 -10.27 -4.54
CA ILE A 97 -22.02 -10.35 -5.59
C ILE A 97 -21.48 -11.78 -5.71
N ASN A 98 -21.10 -12.41 -4.61
CA ASN A 98 -20.57 -13.78 -4.62
C ASN A 98 -21.60 -14.75 -5.20
N LYS A 99 -22.87 -14.67 -4.79
CA LYS A 99 -23.93 -15.52 -5.34
C LYS A 99 -24.11 -15.30 -6.85
N MET A 100 -24.05 -14.05 -7.32
CA MET A 100 -24.17 -13.76 -8.75
C MET A 100 -22.96 -14.27 -9.53
N LEU A 101 -21.75 -14.18 -8.96
CA LEU A 101 -20.53 -14.68 -9.58
C LEU A 101 -20.47 -16.20 -9.60
N GLU A 102 -20.97 -16.89 -8.57
CA GLU A 102 -21.16 -18.35 -8.58
C GLU A 102 -22.07 -18.78 -9.73
N GLN A 103 -23.22 -18.12 -9.89
CA GLN A 103 -24.12 -18.36 -11.02
C GLN A 103 -23.45 -18.10 -12.38
N ILE A 104 -22.64 -17.04 -12.45
CA ILE A 104 -21.88 -16.70 -13.65
C ILE A 104 -20.82 -17.76 -13.95
N PHE A 105 -20.12 -18.22 -12.93
CA PHE A 105 -19.09 -19.24 -13.02
C PHE A 105 -19.70 -20.58 -13.43
N ASP A 106 -20.80 -21.03 -12.84
CA ASP A 106 -21.42 -22.31 -13.18
C ASP A 106 -21.86 -22.39 -14.65
N ALA A 107 -22.23 -21.25 -15.25
CA ALA A 107 -22.67 -21.14 -16.64
C ALA A 107 -21.62 -20.52 -17.58
N HIS A 108 -20.37 -20.33 -17.13
CA HIS A 108 -19.38 -19.53 -17.87
C HIS A 108 -19.10 -20.04 -19.29
N ILE A 109 -19.09 -21.37 -19.51
CA ILE A 109 -18.86 -21.96 -20.84
C ILE A 109 -19.96 -21.54 -21.81
N VAL A 110 -21.22 -21.58 -21.37
CA VAL A 110 -22.36 -21.15 -22.17
C VAL A 110 -22.25 -19.66 -22.47
N TYR A 111 -21.95 -18.85 -21.46
CA TYR A 111 -21.81 -17.40 -21.64
C TYR A 111 -20.66 -17.01 -22.57
N PHE A 112 -19.50 -17.67 -22.49
CA PHE A 112 -18.40 -17.40 -23.41
C PHE A 112 -18.74 -17.75 -24.87
N ASN A 113 -19.61 -18.74 -25.10
CA ASN A 113 -20.10 -19.12 -26.41
C ASN A 113 -21.18 -18.14 -26.92
N ASP A 114 -22.12 -17.75 -26.07
CA ASP A 114 -23.25 -16.87 -26.43
C ASP A 114 -22.85 -15.42 -26.68
N MET A 115 -21.71 -14.96 -26.15
CA MET A 115 -21.23 -13.58 -26.30
C MET A 115 -20.70 -13.21 -27.69
N ASP A 116 -20.83 -14.08 -28.71
CA ASP A 116 -20.65 -13.82 -30.16
C ASP A 116 -19.60 -12.74 -30.51
N ASP A 117 -18.32 -13.03 -30.21
CA ASP A 117 -17.17 -12.14 -30.45
C ASP A 117 -17.23 -10.72 -29.80
N ASN A 118 -18.07 -10.51 -28.78
CA ASN A 118 -18.07 -9.28 -27.99
C ASN A 118 -16.86 -9.24 -27.03
N LEU A 119 -15.81 -8.52 -27.43
CA LEU A 119 -14.57 -8.41 -26.66
C LEU A 119 -14.80 -7.83 -25.27
N ASN A 120 -15.60 -6.76 -25.16
CA ASN A 120 -15.93 -6.12 -23.90
C ASN A 120 -16.55 -7.11 -22.90
N ALA A 121 -17.57 -7.86 -23.33
CA ALA A 121 -18.27 -8.79 -22.46
C ALA A 121 -17.37 -9.95 -21.99
N VAL A 122 -16.58 -10.53 -22.90
CA VAL A 122 -15.66 -11.64 -22.57
C VAL A 122 -14.55 -11.18 -21.62
N ALA A 123 -13.96 -10.01 -21.87
CA ALA A 123 -12.92 -9.46 -21.00
C ALA A 123 -13.46 -9.08 -19.62
N LEU A 124 -14.67 -8.51 -19.55
CA LEU A 124 -15.34 -8.19 -18.30
C LEU A 124 -15.64 -9.44 -17.48
N LEU A 125 -16.22 -10.47 -18.11
CA LEU A 125 -16.50 -11.76 -17.48
C LEU A 125 -15.22 -12.39 -16.92
N PHE A 126 -14.16 -12.45 -17.73
CA PHE A 126 -12.86 -12.97 -17.31
C PHE A 126 -12.31 -12.20 -16.10
N ARG A 127 -12.30 -10.87 -16.18
CA ARG A 127 -11.78 -9.99 -15.13
C ARG A 127 -12.53 -10.19 -13.81
N LEU A 128 -13.85 -10.11 -13.82
CA LEU A 128 -14.65 -10.24 -12.60
C LEU A 128 -14.47 -11.62 -11.95
N LEU A 129 -14.48 -12.69 -12.73
CA LEU A 129 -14.25 -14.03 -12.19
C LEU A 129 -12.84 -14.17 -11.59
N ARG A 130 -11.80 -13.71 -12.28
CA ARG A 130 -10.42 -13.78 -11.78
C ARG A 130 -10.20 -12.91 -10.53
N GLN A 131 -10.78 -11.72 -10.46
CA GLN A 131 -10.69 -10.84 -9.28
C GLN A 131 -11.29 -11.48 -8.01
N HIS A 132 -12.25 -12.38 -8.18
CA HIS A 132 -12.90 -13.11 -7.09
C HIS A 132 -12.35 -14.53 -6.91
N GLY A 133 -11.19 -14.82 -7.50
CA GLY A 133 -10.45 -16.06 -7.26
C GLY A 133 -10.88 -17.25 -8.12
N TYR A 134 -11.80 -17.09 -9.08
CA TYR A 134 -12.19 -18.17 -9.98
C TYR A 134 -11.11 -18.44 -11.04
N ASN A 135 -10.72 -19.71 -11.19
CA ASN A 135 -9.68 -20.13 -12.12
C ASN A 135 -10.22 -20.29 -13.56
N ILE A 136 -10.52 -19.19 -14.24
CA ILE A 136 -10.93 -19.21 -15.66
C ILE A 136 -9.71 -19.17 -16.58
N PRO A 137 -9.56 -20.06 -17.58
CA PRO A 137 -8.40 -20.06 -18.48
C PRO A 137 -8.39 -18.81 -19.39
N CYS A 138 -7.20 -18.25 -19.63
CA CYS A 138 -7.02 -17.14 -20.58
C CYS A 138 -7.24 -17.53 -22.05
N ASP A 139 -7.40 -18.82 -22.34
CA ASP A 139 -7.73 -19.37 -23.66
C ASP A 139 -9.04 -18.83 -24.24
N VAL A 140 -9.92 -18.27 -23.40
CA VAL A 140 -11.15 -17.57 -23.84
C VAL A 140 -10.85 -16.41 -24.80
N PHE A 141 -9.62 -15.88 -24.80
CA PHE A 141 -9.20 -14.82 -25.71
C PHE A 141 -8.66 -15.32 -27.06
N LYS A 142 -8.41 -16.63 -27.23
CA LYS A 142 -7.88 -17.19 -28.49
C LYS A 142 -8.82 -16.95 -29.67
N LYS A 143 -10.14 -16.87 -29.46
CA LYS A 143 -11.12 -16.57 -30.51
C LYS A 143 -10.99 -15.16 -31.11
N PHE A 144 -10.29 -14.26 -30.42
CA PHE A 144 -10.01 -12.90 -30.92
C PHE A 144 -8.73 -12.82 -31.74
N LYS A 145 -8.04 -13.95 -31.94
CA LYS A 145 -6.82 -14.03 -32.73
C LYS A 145 -7.11 -14.37 -34.19
N ASP A 146 -6.21 -13.94 -35.07
CA ASP A 146 -6.18 -14.29 -36.49
C ASP A 146 -5.49 -15.65 -36.74
N GLU A 147 -5.36 -16.03 -38.01
CA GLU A 147 -4.73 -17.28 -38.43
C GLU A 147 -3.24 -17.36 -38.07
N ASP A 148 -2.57 -16.21 -37.91
CA ASP A 148 -1.18 -16.10 -37.46
C ASP A 148 -1.04 -16.19 -35.93
N GLY A 149 -2.17 -16.31 -35.22
CA GLY A 149 -2.20 -16.41 -33.77
C GLY A 149 -1.98 -15.08 -33.04
N LYS A 150 -2.19 -13.94 -33.73
CA LYS A 150 -2.12 -12.59 -33.15
C LYS A 150 -3.51 -12.00 -32.95
N LEU A 151 -3.69 -11.11 -31.98
CA LEU A 151 -4.96 -10.39 -31.84
C LEU A 151 -5.34 -9.62 -33.12
N ARG A 152 -6.59 -9.80 -33.57
CA ARG A 152 -7.08 -9.21 -34.83
C ARG A 152 -7.02 -7.67 -34.77
N GLU A 153 -6.36 -7.04 -35.73
CA GLU A 153 -6.29 -5.57 -35.86
C GLU A 153 -7.68 -4.90 -35.95
N SER A 154 -8.70 -5.61 -36.41
CA SER A 154 -10.08 -5.12 -36.45
C SER A 154 -10.64 -4.75 -35.06
N LEU A 155 -10.09 -5.34 -33.99
CA LEU A 155 -10.48 -5.05 -32.60
C LEU A 155 -10.15 -3.62 -32.18
N ALA A 156 -9.17 -2.97 -32.83
CA ALA A 156 -8.79 -1.59 -32.53
C ALA A 156 -9.94 -0.58 -32.71
N ARG A 157 -11.01 -0.96 -33.41
CA ARG A 157 -12.23 -0.15 -33.56
C ARG A 157 -13.15 -0.20 -32.35
N ASP A 158 -13.08 -1.26 -31.54
CA ASP A 158 -13.86 -1.43 -30.31
C ASP A 158 -13.06 -0.91 -29.11
N ILE A 159 -13.06 0.41 -28.92
CA ILE A 159 -12.30 1.07 -27.84
C ILE A 159 -12.72 0.56 -26.46
N GLN A 160 -14.02 0.31 -26.26
CA GLN A 160 -14.54 -0.18 -24.99
C GLN A 160 -14.07 -1.63 -24.73
N GLY A 161 -14.12 -2.49 -25.75
CA GLY A 161 -13.57 -3.85 -25.66
C GLY A 161 -12.07 -3.86 -25.41
N MET A 162 -11.32 -2.97 -26.07
CA MET A 162 -9.88 -2.81 -25.86
C MET A 162 -9.54 -2.37 -24.43
N LEU A 163 -10.30 -1.42 -23.88
CA LEU A 163 -10.15 -1.00 -22.48
C LEU A 163 -10.45 -2.15 -21.52
N SER A 164 -11.53 -2.91 -21.75
CA SER A 164 -11.87 -4.05 -20.91
C SER A 164 -10.84 -5.17 -20.98
N LEU A 165 -10.28 -5.45 -22.17
CA LEU A 165 -9.18 -6.42 -22.34
C LEU A 165 -7.90 -5.95 -21.65
N TYR A 166 -7.56 -4.66 -21.76
CA TYR A 166 -6.42 -4.05 -21.07
C TYR A 166 -6.51 -4.27 -19.56
N GLU A 167 -7.66 -3.95 -18.96
CA GLU A 167 -7.88 -4.14 -17.51
C GLU A 167 -7.88 -5.61 -17.10
N ALA A 168 -8.41 -6.50 -17.95
CA ALA A 168 -8.41 -7.94 -17.72
C ALA A 168 -7.00 -8.55 -17.77
N ALA A 169 -6.13 -8.04 -18.66
CA ALA A 169 -4.78 -8.55 -18.84
C ALA A 169 -3.89 -8.39 -17.60
N TYR A 170 -4.15 -7.40 -16.74
CA TYR A 170 -3.43 -7.21 -15.48
C TYR A 170 -3.66 -8.33 -14.44
N LEU A 171 -4.63 -9.22 -14.67
CA LEU A 171 -4.91 -10.40 -13.82
C LEU A 171 -4.20 -11.68 -14.29
N GLY A 172 -3.28 -11.57 -15.25
CA GLY A 172 -2.52 -12.70 -15.73
C GLY A 172 -1.65 -13.33 -14.64
N LYS A 173 -1.47 -14.65 -14.75
CA LYS A 173 -0.63 -15.49 -13.87
C LYS A 173 0.63 -15.94 -14.59
N ARG A 174 1.47 -16.70 -13.90
CA ARG A 174 2.66 -17.32 -14.51
C ARG A 174 2.25 -18.19 -15.69
N GLY A 175 2.99 -18.09 -16.80
CA GLY A 175 2.75 -18.87 -18.02
C GLY A 175 1.61 -18.38 -18.92
N GLU A 176 0.85 -17.35 -18.54
CA GLU A 176 -0.25 -16.81 -19.35
C GLU A 176 0.23 -15.73 -20.34
N GLU A 177 1.12 -16.09 -21.27
CA GLU A 177 1.74 -15.16 -22.24
C GLU A 177 0.72 -14.45 -23.16
N VAL A 178 -0.45 -15.07 -23.39
CA VAL A 178 -1.55 -14.47 -24.16
C VAL A 178 -2.03 -13.14 -23.53
N LEU A 179 -1.94 -12.99 -22.21
CA LEU A 179 -2.32 -11.77 -21.53
C LEU A 179 -1.22 -10.70 -21.59
N ASP A 180 0.05 -11.09 -21.72
CA ASP A 180 1.14 -10.14 -21.98
C ASP A 180 1.02 -9.57 -23.39
N GLU A 181 0.72 -10.42 -24.38
CA GLU A 181 0.42 -10.01 -25.75
C GLU A 181 -0.79 -9.07 -25.79
N ALA A 182 -1.87 -9.43 -25.09
CA ALA A 182 -3.06 -8.59 -24.97
C ALA A 182 -2.75 -7.22 -24.35
N LEU A 183 -1.92 -7.17 -23.31
CA LEU A 183 -1.51 -5.92 -22.70
C LEU A 183 -0.69 -5.04 -23.66
N ALA A 184 0.26 -5.63 -24.39
CA ALA A 184 1.05 -4.91 -25.39
C ALA A 184 0.19 -4.35 -26.54
N PHE A 185 -0.69 -5.19 -27.11
CA PHE A 185 -1.62 -4.82 -28.17
C PHE A 185 -2.57 -3.71 -27.73
N THR A 186 -3.27 -3.91 -26.60
CA THR A 186 -4.22 -2.92 -26.09
C THR A 186 -3.57 -1.60 -25.73
N THR A 187 -2.41 -1.62 -25.09
CA THR A 187 -1.67 -0.39 -24.74
C THR A 187 -1.32 0.44 -25.98
N ALA A 188 -0.84 -0.20 -27.05
CA ALA A 188 -0.46 0.49 -28.28
C ALA A 188 -1.66 1.19 -28.93
N HIS A 189 -2.78 0.49 -29.09
CA HIS A 189 -3.98 1.06 -29.72
C HIS A 189 -4.67 2.09 -28.84
N LEU A 190 -4.79 1.86 -27.53
CA LEU A 190 -5.43 2.80 -26.61
C LEU A 190 -4.65 4.13 -26.53
N LYS A 191 -3.32 4.11 -26.56
CA LYS A 191 -2.49 5.33 -26.64
C LYS A 191 -2.76 6.10 -27.93
N SER A 192 -2.92 5.41 -29.06
CA SER A 192 -3.29 6.01 -30.33
C SER A 192 -4.68 6.66 -30.27
N THR A 193 -5.67 5.95 -29.71
CA THR A 193 -7.04 6.46 -29.54
C THR A 193 -7.09 7.76 -28.75
N VAL A 194 -6.36 7.88 -27.65
CA VAL A 194 -6.32 9.10 -26.83
C VAL A 194 -5.77 10.30 -27.63
N ALA A 195 -4.92 10.06 -28.62
CA ALA A 195 -4.38 11.13 -29.46
C ALA A 195 -5.32 11.57 -30.60
N THR A 196 -6.23 10.70 -31.05
CA THR A 196 -6.98 10.92 -32.30
C THR A 196 -8.50 10.99 -32.14
N ASP A 197 -9.07 10.39 -31.10
CA ASP A 197 -10.52 10.26 -30.96
C ASP A 197 -11.13 11.33 -30.04
N THR A 198 -12.13 12.05 -30.56
CA THR A 198 -12.90 13.05 -29.82
C THR A 198 -14.40 12.71 -29.73
N THR A 199 -14.81 11.55 -30.24
CA THR A 199 -16.23 11.18 -30.42
C THR A 199 -16.92 10.77 -29.12
N SER A 200 -16.17 10.17 -28.18
CA SER A 200 -16.66 9.82 -26.84
C SER A 200 -15.73 10.39 -25.76
N PRO A 201 -15.92 11.67 -25.36
CA PRO A 201 -15.03 12.33 -24.40
C PRO A 201 -14.91 11.60 -23.06
N THR A 202 -16.01 11.03 -22.56
CA THR A 202 -16.00 10.28 -21.29
C THR A 202 -15.22 8.98 -21.41
N LEU A 203 -15.36 8.23 -22.51
CA LEU A 203 -14.57 7.00 -22.73
C LEU A 203 -13.08 7.33 -22.89
N VAL A 204 -12.73 8.39 -23.62
CA VAL A 204 -11.33 8.82 -23.76
C VAL A 204 -10.72 9.22 -22.41
N LYS A 205 -11.49 9.87 -21.52
CA LYS A 205 -11.03 10.14 -20.15
C LYS A 205 -10.78 8.84 -19.37
N GLN A 206 -11.66 7.84 -19.50
CA GLN A 206 -11.47 6.53 -18.86
C GLN A 206 -10.24 5.80 -19.40
N VAL A 207 -10.02 5.80 -20.72
CA VAL A 207 -8.83 5.21 -21.34
C VAL A 207 -7.56 5.91 -20.86
N LYS A 208 -7.55 7.25 -20.83
CA LYS A 208 -6.41 8.01 -20.30
C LYS A 208 -6.13 7.67 -18.84
N HIS A 209 -7.18 7.54 -18.03
CA HIS A 209 -7.05 7.14 -16.62
C HIS A 209 -6.48 5.72 -16.48
N ALA A 210 -6.98 4.74 -17.24
CA ALA A 210 -6.51 3.35 -17.17
C ALA A 210 -5.06 3.17 -17.67
N LEU A 211 -4.67 3.88 -18.74
CA LEU A 211 -3.29 3.90 -19.24
C LEU A 211 -2.31 4.53 -18.24
N GLU A 212 -2.81 5.48 -17.45
CA GLU A 212 -2.07 6.02 -16.32
C GLU A 212 -2.05 4.95 -15.21
N GLN A 213 -3.20 4.63 -14.61
CA GLN A 213 -3.35 3.69 -13.51
C GLN A 213 -4.33 2.55 -13.88
N PRO A 214 -3.83 1.32 -14.11
CA PRO A 214 -4.70 0.16 -14.30
C PRO A 214 -5.53 -0.12 -13.04
N LEU A 215 -6.80 -0.49 -13.20
CA LEU A 215 -7.73 -0.73 -12.10
C LEU A 215 -7.18 -1.75 -11.09
N HIS A 216 -6.62 -2.85 -11.58
CA HIS A 216 -6.12 -3.93 -10.71
C HIS A 216 -4.93 -3.50 -9.84
N ARG A 217 -4.16 -2.49 -10.29
CA ARG A 217 -3.00 -1.96 -9.58
C ARG A 217 -3.28 -0.63 -8.86
N GLY A 218 -4.50 -0.09 -8.96
CA GLY A 218 -4.90 1.16 -8.30
C GLY A 218 -5.44 0.94 -6.88
N ILE A 219 -5.37 1.98 -6.03
CA ILE A 219 -5.93 1.94 -4.68
C ILE A 219 -7.46 1.98 -4.78
N PRO A 220 -8.21 0.99 -4.24
CA PRO A 220 -9.65 0.84 -4.50
C PRO A 220 -10.49 2.10 -4.25
N LYS A 221 -10.25 2.81 -3.14
CA LYS A 221 -10.99 4.04 -2.82
C LYS A 221 -10.65 5.22 -3.74
N ILE A 222 -9.42 5.30 -4.24
CA ILE A 222 -9.03 6.33 -5.22
C ILE A 222 -9.66 6.02 -6.58
N GLU A 223 -9.61 4.76 -7.02
CA GLU A 223 -10.25 4.34 -8.26
C GLU A 223 -11.77 4.56 -8.20
N ALA A 224 -12.40 4.29 -7.06
CA ALA A 224 -13.81 4.59 -6.84
C ALA A 224 -14.12 6.09 -6.95
N ARG A 225 -13.24 6.95 -6.41
CA ARG A 225 -13.40 8.41 -6.50
C ARG A 225 -13.38 8.92 -7.94
N HIS A 226 -12.53 8.35 -8.79
CA HIS A 226 -12.48 8.68 -10.21
C HIS A 226 -13.68 8.10 -10.96
N TYR A 227 -14.02 6.84 -10.67
CA TYR A 227 -15.13 6.16 -11.34
C TYR A 227 -16.49 6.80 -11.04
N ILE A 228 -16.74 7.30 -9.83
CA ILE A 228 -17.96 8.05 -9.51
C ILE A 228 -18.14 9.23 -10.48
N SER A 229 -17.07 9.95 -10.81
CA SER A 229 -17.12 11.07 -11.76
C SER A 229 -17.41 10.60 -13.19
N PHE A 230 -16.84 9.47 -13.62
CA PHE A 230 -17.16 8.88 -14.93
C PHE A 230 -18.60 8.37 -14.99
N TYR A 231 -19.07 7.71 -13.93
CA TYR A 231 -20.41 7.16 -13.82
C TYR A 231 -21.47 8.25 -13.78
N GLU A 232 -21.17 9.42 -13.22
CA GLU A 232 -22.06 10.59 -13.24
C GLU A 232 -22.24 11.19 -14.65
N GLU A 233 -21.20 11.15 -15.48
CA GLU A 233 -21.27 11.59 -16.89
C GLU A 233 -22.04 10.60 -17.78
N ASP A 234 -22.14 9.32 -17.38
CA ASP A 234 -22.85 8.29 -18.14
C ASP A 234 -24.37 8.54 -18.16
N LYS A 235 -24.95 8.57 -19.35
CA LYS A 235 -26.40 8.78 -19.56
C LYS A 235 -27.24 7.56 -19.19
N SER A 236 -26.64 6.37 -19.17
CA SER A 236 -27.29 5.10 -18.84
C SER A 236 -27.21 4.75 -17.34
N ARG A 237 -26.55 5.59 -16.55
CA ARG A 237 -26.29 5.35 -15.12
C ARG A 237 -27.56 5.09 -14.31
N ASN A 238 -27.43 4.23 -13.31
CA ASN A 238 -28.45 4.05 -12.30
C ASN A 238 -28.32 5.14 -11.23
N GLN A 239 -29.37 5.96 -11.06
CA GLN A 239 -29.34 7.10 -10.12
C GLN A 239 -29.27 6.66 -8.65
N VAL A 240 -29.85 5.51 -8.30
CA VAL A 240 -29.80 4.96 -6.93
C VAL A 240 -28.37 4.57 -6.60
N LEU A 241 -27.68 3.88 -7.51
CA LEU A 241 -26.26 3.53 -7.36
C LEU A 241 -25.37 4.77 -7.24
N LEU A 242 -25.55 5.77 -8.12
CA LEU A 242 -24.75 6.99 -8.06
C LEU A 242 -24.95 7.71 -6.71
N LYS A 243 -26.21 7.88 -6.28
CA LYS A 243 -26.52 8.54 -5.01
C LYS A 243 -25.92 7.78 -3.83
N LEU A 244 -26.06 6.46 -3.80
CA LEU A 244 -25.47 5.62 -2.77
C LEU A 244 -23.94 5.74 -2.76
N ALA A 245 -23.28 5.70 -3.92
CA ALA A 245 -21.83 5.82 -4.03
C ALA A 245 -21.30 7.14 -3.48
N LYS A 246 -21.95 8.27 -3.83
CA LYS A 246 -21.56 9.59 -3.33
C LYS A 246 -21.75 9.72 -1.81
N LEU A 247 -22.89 9.23 -1.28
CA LEU A 247 -23.18 9.23 0.16
C LEU A 247 -22.19 8.35 0.92
N ASP A 248 -21.96 7.12 0.45
CA ASP A 248 -21.04 6.17 1.08
C ASP A 248 -19.59 6.67 1.08
N PHE A 249 -19.15 7.25 -0.04
CA PHE A 249 -17.82 7.85 -0.14
C PHE A 249 -17.65 8.98 0.88
N ASN A 250 -18.59 9.93 0.94
CA ASN A 250 -18.52 11.03 1.90
C ASN A 250 -18.62 10.54 3.35
N ARG A 251 -19.44 9.51 3.62
CA ARG A 251 -19.56 8.88 4.93
C ARG A 251 -18.23 8.25 5.38
N THR A 252 -17.59 7.48 4.51
CA THR A 252 -16.29 6.86 4.79
C THR A 252 -15.17 7.91 4.90
N GLN A 253 -15.22 8.99 4.12
CA GLN A 253 -14.31 10.14 4.28
C GLN A 253 -14.44 10.82 5.64
N LEU A 254 -15.66 11.02 6.18
CA LEU A 254 -15.86 11.58 7.52
C LEU A 254 -15.27 10.69 8.61
N LEU A 255 -15.43 9.36 8.48
CA LEU A 255 -14.81 8.38 9.37
C LEU A 255 -13.28 8.49 9.31
N TYR A 256 -12.71 8.54 8.11
CA TYR A 256 -11.26 8.65 7.95
C TYR A 256 -10.70 9.95 8.54
N LEU A 257 -11.37 11.07 8.32
CA LEU A 257 -11.00 12.35 8.91
C LEU A 257 -11.04 12.32 10.44
N ASN A 258 -12.04 11.66 11.03
CA ASN A 258 -12.11 11.48 12.47
C ASN A 258 -10.96 10.63 13.01
N GLU A 259 -10.63 9.53 12.33
CA GLU A 259 -9.49 8.67 12.66
C GLU A 259 -8.16 9.41 12.53
N LEU A 260 -7.91 10.07 11.39
CA LEU A 260 -6.71 10.87 11.17
C LEU A 260 -6.59 11.99 12.20
N SER A 261 -7.69 12.61 12.62
CA SER A 261 -7.66 13.61 13.69
C SER A 261 -7.23 13.02 15.04
N GLN A 262 -7.69 11.81 15.38
CA GLN A 262 -7.25 11.11 16.59
C GLN A 262 -5.75 10.79 16.53
N VAL A 263 -5.28 10.25 15.39
CA VAL A 263 -3.86 9.92 15.18
C VAL A 263 -3.00 11.20 15.17
N SER A 264 -3.49 12.29 14.59
CA SER A 264 -2.79 13.59 14.57
C SER A 264 -2.65 14.19 15.96
N ARG A 265 -3.68 14.07 16.82
CA ARG A 265 -3.57 14.48 18.23
C ARG A 265 -2.58 13.61 19.00
N TRP A 266 -2.59 12.30 18.78
CA TRP A 266 -1.61 11.39 19.37
C TRP A 266 -0.17 11.79 18.98
N TRP A 267 0.09 12.03 17.70
CA TRP A 267 1.40 12.45 17.20
C TRP A 267 1.85 13.79 17.80
N LYS A 268 0.95 14.78 17.84
CA LYS A 268 1.21 16.09 18.43
C LYS A 268 1.52 16.01 19.92
N ASN A 269 0.83 15.15 20.67
CA ASN A 269 1.05 15.01 22.11
C ASN A 269 2.42 14.42 22.45
N ILE A 270 2.98 13.59 21.57
CA ILE A 270 4.34 13.06 21.74
C ILE A 270 5.40 14.12 21.38
N ASP A 271 5.06 15.02 20.46
CA ASP A 271 5.91 16.11 19.97
C ASP A 271 7.18 15.61 19.25
N PHE A 272 7.01 14.63 18.35
CA PHE A 272 8.10 14.11 17.53
C PHE A 272 8.76 15.18 16.66
N THR A 273 8.00 16.17 16.19
CA THR A 273 8.55 17.29 15.39
C THR A 273 9.67 18.02 16.13
N SER A 274 9.58 18.15 17.47
CA SER A 274 10.65 18.77 18.27
C SER A 274 11.70 17.76 18.75
N LYS A 275 11.30 16.53 19.08
CA LYS A 275 12.17 15.51 19.69
C LYS A 275 13.02 14.73 18.67
N THR A 276 12.53 14.59 17.45
CA THR A 276 13.22 13.92 16.33
C THR A 276 13.17 14.82 15.09
N PRO A 277 13.76 16.03 15.13
CA PRO A 277 13.66 17.02 14.05
C PRO A 277 14.38 16.60 12.76
N TYR A 278 15.20 15.54 12.83
CA TYR A 278 15.90 14.95 11.69
C TYR A 278 15.01 14.00 10.87
N ALA A 279 13.90 13.53 11.43
CA ALA A 279 13.03 12.54 10.79
C ALA A 279 11.90 13.19 9.99
N ARG A 280 11.39 12.46 8.99
CA ARG A 280 10.27 12.86 8.14
C ARG A 280 8.98 12.95 8.95
N ASP A 281 8.35 14.12 8.94
CA ASP A 281 6.99 14.31 9.46
C ASP A 281 5.96 14.09 8.33
N ARG A 282 5.43 12.86 8.24
CA ARG A 282 4.56 12.37 7.14
C ARG A 282 3.29 11.70 7.64
N LEU A 283 2.73 12.16 8.75
CA LEU A 283 1.62 11.46 9.41
C LEU A 283 0.37 11.32 8.53
N ALA A 284 0.05 12.34 7.73
CA ALA A 284 -1.10 12.29 6.82
C ALA A 284 -0.88 11.25 5.70
N GLU A 285 0.35 11.14 5.20
CA GLU A 285 0.78 10.14 4.24
C GLU A 285 0.78 8.73 4.86
N CYS A 286 1.26 8.57 6.09
CA CYS A 286 1.21 7.30 6.85
C CYS A 286 -0.23 6.81 7.03
N TYR A 287 -1.15 7.73 7.34
CA TYR A 287 -2.57 7.42 7.41
C TYR A 287 -3.17 7.11 6.04
N PHE A 288 -2.77 7.83 4.98
CA PHE A 288 -3.19 7.53 3.60
C PHE A 288 -2.80 6.09 3.20
N TRP A 289 -1.58 5.67 3.53
CA TRP A 289 -1.14 4.28 3.35
C TRP A 289 -2.07 3.30 4.08
N SER A 290 -2.38 3.60 5.34
CA SER A 290 -3.25 2.75 6.15
C SER A 290 -4.66 2.63 5.59
N ALA A 291 -5.23 3.75 5.13
CA ALA A 291 -6.55 3.80 4.50
C ALA A 291 -6.56 3.09 3.12
N GLY A 292 -5.45 3.11 2.39
CA GLY A 292 -5.31 2.36 1.14
C GLY A 292 -5.20 0.85 1.35
N ALA A 293 -4.52 0.41 2.42
CA ALA A 293 -4.39 -1.00 2.78
C ALA A 293 -5.71 -1.60 3.30
N LEU A 294 -6.46 -0.82 4.10
CA LEU A 294 -7.69 -1.22 4.79
C LEU A 294 -8.85 -0.25 4.49
N PRO A 295 -9.40 -0.26 3.26
CA PRO A 295 -10.39 0.73 2.84
C PRO A 295 -11.79 0.55 3.48
N GLU A 296 -12.14 -0.63 3.98
CA GLU A 296 -13.50 -0.88 4.48
C GLU A 296 -13.71 -0.34 5.90
N PRO A 297 -14.86 0.28 6.22
CA PRO A 297 -15.07 1.03 7.45
C PRO A 297 -14.86 0.22 8.73
N GLN A 298 -15.15 -1.10 8.72
CA GLN A 298 -14.99 -1.99 9.87
C GLN A 298 -13.54 -2.08 10.38
N TYR A 299 -12.54 -1.78 9.53
CA TYR A 299 -11.12 -1.86 9.90
C TYR A 299 -10.57 -0.57 10.53
N SER A 300 -11.40 0.18 11.26
CA SER A 300 -11.02 1.45 11.92
C SER A 300 -9.85 1.30 12.90
N LEU A 301 -9.87 0.25 13.72
CA LEU A 301 -8.76 -0.07 14.63
C LEU A 301 -7.48 -0.31 13.82
N GLY A 302 -7.55 -1.18 12.81
CA GLY A 302 -6.42 -1.51 11.94
C GLY A 302 -5.82 -0.29 11.25
N ARG A 303 -6.64 0.61 10.69
CA ARG A 303 -6.15 1.85 10.06
C ARG A 303 -5.40 2.75 11.03
N LYS A 304 -5.97 2.99 12.23
CA LYS A 304 -5.32 3.85 13.24
C LYS A 304 -4.03 3.22 13.74
N THR A 305 -4.04 1.94 14.06
CA THR A 305 -2.86 1.21 14.53
C THR A 305 -1.77 1.20 13.47
N LEU A 306 -2.11 0.84 12.23
CA LEU A 306 -1.15 0.83 11.12
C LEU A 306 -0.57 2.22 10.86
N ALA A 307 -1.38 3.29 10.94
CA ALA A 307 -0.88 4.65 10.73
C ALA A 307 0.16 5.05 11.79
N LYS A 308 -0.08 4.69 13.06
CA LYS A 308 0.90 4.88 14.15
C LYS A 308 2.17 4.06 13.91
N ILE A 309 2.04 2.81 13.49
CA ILE A 309 3.16 1.90 13.19
C ILE A 309 3.99 2.41 12.01
N VAL A 310 3.37 2.81 10.90
CA VAL A 310 4.08 3.37 9.74
C VAL A 310 4.80 4.67 10.12
N ALA A 311 4.18 5.51 10.96
CA ALA A 311 4.79 6.75 11.43
C ALA A 311 6.01 6.51 12.33
N ILE A 312 5.92 5.62 13.32
CA ILE A 312 7.08 5.27 14.16
C ILE A 312 8.16 4.56 13.37
N ASN A 313 7.77 3.71 12.39
CA ASN A 313 8.72 3.05 11.51
C ASN A 313 9.47 4.04 10.63
N THR A 314 8.79 5.09 10.14
CA THR A 314 9.45 6.17 9.37
C THR A 314 10.54 6.85 10.21
N ILE A 315 10.28 7.09 11.50
CA ILE A 315 11.30 7.64 12.41
C ILE A 315 12.42 6.64 12.63
N LEU A 316 12.12 5.35 12.80
CA LEU A 316 13.13 4.30 12.95
C LEU A 316 14.03 4.26 11.71
N ASP A 317 13.46 4.17 10.51
CA ASP A 317 14.15 4.24 9.22
C ASP A 317 15.09 5.44 9.13
N ASP A 318 14.59 6.66 9.37
CA ASP A 318 15.41 7.88 9.38
C ASP A 318 16.49 7.89 10.48
N THR A 319 16.25 7.17 11.58
CA THR A 319 17.24 7.02 12.65
C THR A 319 18.38 6.13 12.21
N TYR A 320 18.11 5.00 11.55
CA TYR A 320 19.13 4.09 11.04
C TYR A 320 19.90 4.68 9.85
N ASP A 321 19.21 5.38 8.95
CA ASP A 321 19.79 5.80 7.67
C ASP A 321 20.40 7.20 7.67
N ALA A 322 19.92 8.08 8.56
CA ALA A 322 20.17 9.52 8.42
C ALA A 322 20.41 10.26 9.74
N TYR A 323 20.70 9.58 10.86
CA TYR A 323 20.97 10.29 12.12
C TYR A 323 21.79 9.52 13.18
N GLY A 324 21.42 8.28 13.45
CA GLY A 324 22.02 7.47 14.50
C GLY A 324 23.48 7.15 14.20
N THR A 325 24.33 7.23 15.22
CA THR A 325 25.68 6.67 15.09
C THR A 325 25.61 5.15 15.16
N PHE A 326 26.53 4.45 14.53
CA PHE A 326 26.52 3.00 14.51
C PHE A 326 26.42 2.37 15.91
N GLU A 327 27.13 2.92 16.89
CA GLU A 327 27.12 2.45 18.28
C GLU A 327 25.78 2.72 18.98
N GLU A 328 25.11 3.85 18.68
CA GLU A 328 23.76 4.13 19.18
C GLU A 328 22.71 3.21 18.53
N LEU A 329 22.85 2.91 17.23
CA LEU A 329 21.96 2.00 16.51
C LEU A 329 22.03 0.60 17.12
N GLN A 330 23.22 0.11 17.46
CA GLN A 330 23.38 -1.17 18.15
C GLN A 330 22.63 -1.21 19.49
N LEU A 331 22.67 -0.13 20.26
CA LEU A 331 21.93 -0.03 21.53
C LEU A 331 20.42 -0.06 21.29
N LEU A 332 19.93 0.66 20.27
CA LEU A 332 18.52 0.68 19.92
C LEU A 332 18.04 -0.69 19.40
N THR A 333 18.82 -1.34 18.53
CA THR A 333 18.55 -2.71 18.04
C THR A 333 18.46 -3.68 19.22
N ASP A 334 19.42 -3.63 20.14
CA ASP A 334 19.45 -4.50 21.31
C ASP A 334 18.25 -4.28 22.24
N ALA A 335 17.85 -3.02 22.45
CA ALA A 335 16.67 -2.68 23.24
C ALA A 335 15.39 -3.25 22.62
N ILE A 336 15.18 -3.04 21.31
CA ILE A 336 14.00 -3.54 20.59
C ILE A 336 13.98 -5.07 20.56
N ARG A 337 15.13 -5.73 20.33
CA ARG A 337 15.24 -7.18 20.38
C ARG A 337 14.82 -7.75 21.74
N ARG A 338 15.25 -7.12 22.84
CA ARG A 338 14.89 -7.51 24.21
C ARG A 338 13.44 -7.19 24.55
N TRP A 339 12.90 -6.12 23.98
CA TRP A 339 11.52 -5.66 24.18
C TRP A 339 11.17 -5.44 25.67
N ASP A 340 12.11 -4.86 26.43
CA ASP A 340 11.95 -4.55 27.86
C ASP A 340 12.02 -3.03 28.09
N ALA A 341 11.05 -2.48 28.81
CA ALA A 341 10.99 -1.06 29.17
C ALA A 341 12.23 -0.59 29.97
N ASN A 342 12.88 -1.50 30.71
CA ASN A 342 14.10 -1.22 31.47
C ASN A 342 15.33 -0.93 30.58
N GLU A 343 15.25 -1.24 29.27
CA GLU A 343 16.33 -0.93 28.33
C GLU A 343 16.42 0.58 28.01
N THR A 344 15.36 1.34 28.30
CA THR A 344 15.26 2.77 27.99
C THR A 344 16.40 3.60 28.58
N ASP A 345 16.88 3.27 29.78
CA ASP A 345 17.96 4.02 30.45
C ASP A 345 19.31 3.93 29.73
N LYS A 346 19.49 2.94 28.85
CA LYS A 346 20.72 2.73 28.07
C LYS A 346 20.74 3.55 26.78
N LEU A 347 19.59 4.07 26.35
CA LEU A 347 19.44 4.77 25.08
C LEU A 347 19.73 6.28 25.21
N PRO A 348 20.26 6.92 24.15
CA PRO A 348 20.26 8.38 24.04
C PRO A 348 18.86 8.97 24.16
N GLU A 349 18.75 10.20 24.66
CA GLU A 349 17.47 10.82 24.99
C GLU A 349 16.47 10.86 23.82
N TYR A 350 16.94 11.12 22.59
CA TYR A 350 16.10 11.12 21.40
C TYR A 350 15.59 9.72 21.01
N MET A 351 16.35 8.66 21.32
CA MET A 351 15.94 7.27 21.06
C MET A 351 14.96 6.75 22.11
N LYS A 352 15.01 7.29 23.34
CA LYS A 352 14.07 6.90 24.41
C LYS A 352 12.62 7.16 24.01
N VAL A 353 12.33 8.34 23.44
CA VAL A 353 10.97 8.66 23.00
C VAL A 353 10.51 7.74 21.87
N ILE A 354 11.39 7.37 20.94
CA ILE A 354 11.10 6.44 19.85
C ILE A 354 10.75 5.06 20.42
N TYR A 355 11.63 4.54 21.28
CA TYR A 355 11.49 3.21 21.87
C TYR A 355 10.26 3.09 22.77
N VAL A 356 10.04 4.04 23.68
CA VAL A 356 8.85 4.05 24.55
C VAL A 356 7.57 4.13 23.73
N THR A 357 7.52 4.98 22.70
CA THR A 357 6.35 5.09 21.83
C THR A 357 6.10 3.77 21.09
N LEU A 358 7.14 3.09 20.60
CA LEU A 358 7.01 1.79 19.96
C LEU A 358 6.40 0.76 20.93
N LEU A 359 6.90 0.68 22.16
CA LEU A 359 6.35 -0.21 23.19
C LEU A 359 4.87 0.12 23.48
N ASP A 360 4.54 1.41 23.63
CA ASP A 360 3.19 1.87 23.91
C ASP A 360 2.21 1.47 22.80
N ILE A 361 2.57 1.66 21.52
CA ILE A 361 1.71 1.24 20.39
C ILE A 361 1.45 -0.27 20.46
N TYR A 362 2.46 -1.10 20.70
CA TYR A 362 2.27 -2.54 20.78
C TYR A 362 1.49 -2.98 22.04
N ASN A 363 1.62 -2.24 23.14
CA ASN A 363 0.81 -2.45 24.34
C ASN A 363 -0.66 -2.12 24.07
N GLU A 364 -0.97 -1.04 23.34
CA GLU A 364 -2.33 -0.72 22.90
C GLU A 364 -2.91 -1.87 22.04
N ILE A 365 -2.13 -2.41 21.09
CA ILE A 365 -2.55 -3.58 20.29
C ILE A 365 -2.82 -4.77 21.21
N GLU A 366 -1.93 -5.06 22.15
CA GLU A 366 -2.08 -6.17 23.07
C GLU A 366 -3.33 -6.06 23.95
N GLU A 367 -3.65 -4.85 24.41
CA GLU A 367 -4.87 -4.59 25.17
C GLU A 367 -6.13 -4.87 24.37
N GLU A 368 -6.20 -4.45 23.10
CA GLU A 368 -7.33 -4.78 22.22
C GLU A 368 -7.40 -6.28 21.93
N MET A 369 -6.27 -6.91 21.60
CA MET A 369 -6.23 -8.34 21.28
C MET A 369 -6.54 -9.23 22.50
N ARG A 370 -6.26 -8.75 23.72
CA ARG A 370 -6.62 -9.44 24.97
C ARG A 370 -8.13 -9.55 25.15
N LYS A 371 -8.89 -8.53 24.73
CA LYS A 371 -10.36 -8.55 24.79
C LYS A 371 -10.96 -9.63 23.89
N GLU A 372 -10.25 -9.97 22.80
CA GLU A 372 -10.63 -11.01 21.84
C GLU A 372 -10.03 -12.38 22.14
N GLY A 373 -9.17 -12.51 23.17
CA GLY A 373 -8.44 -13.76 23.45
C GLY A 373 -7.36 -14.10 22.42
N ARG A 374 -6.87 -13.10 21.68
CA ARG A 374 -5.98 -13.27 20.51
C ARG A 374 -4.56 -12.73 20.72
N CYS A 375 -4.10 -12.56 21.96
CA CYS A 375 -2.74 -12.02 22.27
C CYS A 375 -1.58 -12.71 21.54
N PHE A 376 -1.75 -13.96 21.07
CA PHE A 376 -0.74 -14.65 20.27
C PHE A 376 -0.34 -13.84 19.03
N CYS A 377 -1.27 -13.12 18.37
CA CYS A 377 -0.98 -12.33 17.17
C CYS A 377 0.05 -11.22 17.42
N VAL A 378 0.03 -10.64 18.62
CA VAL A 378 0.96 -9.58 19.03
C VAL A 378 2.38 -10.13 19.15
N SER A 379 2.54 -11.40 19.53
CA SER A 379 3.86 -12.03 19.55
C SER A 379 4.46 -12.10 18.15
N TYR A 380 3.70 -12.54 17.14
CA TYR A 380 4.17 -12.54 15.74
C TYR A 380 4.48 -11.12 15.24
N ALA A 381 3.63 -10.14 15.56
CA ALA A 381 3.86 -8.75 15.18
C ALA A 381 5.09 -8.13 15.85
N LYS A 382 5.41 -8.51 17.10
CA LYS A 382 6.64 -8.10 17.80
C LYS A 382 7.87 -8.74 17.14
N GLU A 383 7.83 -10.04 16.84
CA GLU A 383 8.95 -10.72 16.16
C GLU A 383 9.21 -10.11 14.76
N ALA A 384 8.17 -9.83 13.98
CA ALA A 384 8.35 -9.17 12.67
C ALA A 384 8.98 -7.77 12.76
N MET A 385 8.73 -7.03 13.85
CA MET A 385 9.39 -5.74 14.11
C MET A 385 10.84 -5.93 14.54
N LYS A 386 11.15 -6.95 15.34
CA LYS A 386 12.54 -7.28 15.70
C LYS A 386 13.34 -7.66 14.46
N ASP A 387 12.79 -8.52 13.61
CA ASP A 387 13.42 -8.92 12.33
C ASP A 387 13.72 -7.69 11.46
N LEU A 388 12.77 -6.74 11.39
CA LEU A 388 12.96 -5.48 10.66
C LEU A 388 14.12 -4.64 11.21
N ILE A 389 14.16 -4.44 12.52
CA ILE A 389 15.19 -3.62 13.15
C ILE A 389 16.57 -4.29 13.09
N GLU A 390 16.63 -5.62 13.22
CA GLU A 390 17.87 -6.38 12.99
C GLU A 390 18.34 -6.25 11.54
N ALA A 391 17.41 -6.23 10.57
CA ALA A 391 17.74 -6.02 9.17
C ALA A 391 18.27 -4.60 8.88
N TYR A 392 17.68 -3.55 9.46
CA TYR A 392 18.22 -2.19 9.38
C TYR A 392 19.63 -2.08 9.98
N GLN A 393 19.91 -2.79 11.07
CA GLN A 393 21.26 -2.83 11.64
C GLN A 393 22.27 -3.50 10.70
N ILE A 394 21.85 -4.48 9.90
CA ILE A 394 22.69 -5.09 8.87
C ILE A 394 22.96 -4.10 7.74
N GLU A 395 21.95 -3.36 7.26
CA GLU A 395 22.14 -2.29 6.26
C GLU A 395 23.08 -1.19 6.75
N ALA A 396 22.93 -0.76 8.01
CA ALA A 396 23.85 0.20 8.64
C ALA A 396 25.29 -0.36 8.73
N THR A 397 25.45 -1.67 8.92
CA THR A 397 26.76 -2.34 8.89
C THR A 397 27.35 -2.32 7.50
N TRP A 398 26.56 -2.63 6.46
CA TRP A 398 27.01 -2.55 5.08
C TRP A 398 27.46 -1.15 4.70
N LEU A 399 26.70 -0.13 5.10
CA LEU A 399 27.05 1.27 4.88
C LEU A 399 28.38 1.63 5.57
N LYS A 400 28.53 1.29 6.85
CA LYS A 400 29.77 1.56 7.62
C LYS A 400 31.00 0.90 7.01
N GLU A 401 30.86 -0.31 6.50
CA GLU A 401 31.96 -1.08 5.91
C GLU A 401 32.21 -0.77 4.42
N GLY A 402 31.34 0.03 3.78
CA GLY A 402 31.35 0.22 2.33
C GLY A 402 31.10 -1.09 1.58
N HIS A 403 30.42 -2.04 2.21
CA HIS A 403 30.10 -3.33 1.64
C HIS A 403 28.94 -3.19 0.65
N ILE A 404 29.12 -3.71 -0.56
CA ILE A 404 28.03 -3.88 -1.52
C ILE A 404 27.82 -5.39 -1.64
N PRO A 405 26.70 -5.92 -1.13
CA PRO A 405 26.39 -7.34 -1.14
C PRO A 405 26.07 -7.81 -2.56
N THR A 406 25.92 -9.13 -2.72
CA THR A 406 25.30 -9.67 -3.94
C THR A 406 23.83 -9.25 -4.02
N PHE A 407 23.28 -9.20 -5.23
CA PHE A 407 21.86 -8.98 -5.48
C PHE A 407 20.99 -10.00 -4.74
N GLU A 408 21.39 -11.27 -4.62
CA GLU A 408 20.63 -12.28 -3.87
C GLU A 408 20.68 -12.05 -2.35
N GLU A 409 21.82 -11.61 -1.80
CA GLU A 409 21.95 -11.24 -0.39
C GLU A 409 21.12 -9.99 -0.07
N PHE A 410 21.27 -8.93 -0.87
CA PHE A 410 20.44 -7.72 -0.76
C PHE A 410 18.97 -8.08 -0.87
N SER A 411 18.57 -8.85 -1.89
CA SER A 411 17.16 -9.18 -2.11
C SER A 411 16.53 -9.80 -0.88
N LYS A 412 17.19 -10.75 -0.20
CA LYS A 412 16.65 -11.38 1.01
C LYS A 412 16.44 -10.38 2.13
N LEU A 413 17.41 -9.51 2.38
CA LEU A 413 17.33 -8.50 3.43
C LEU A 413 16.32 -7.40 3.07
N GLY A 414 16.34 -6.95 1.83
CA GLY A 414 15.46 -5.94 1.25
C GLY A 414 13.98 -6.32 1.31
N LEU A 415 13.63 -7.61 1.28
CA LEU A 415 12.24 -8.03 1.53
C LEU A 415 11.81 -7.70 2.97
N ILE A 416 12.71 -7.82 3.94
CA ILE A 416 12.43 -7.51 5.34
C ILE A 416 12.39 -5.98 5.51
N THR A 417 13.42 -5.26 5.03
CA THR A 417 13.52 -3.79 5.15
C THR A 417 12.53 -3.03 4.27
N SER A 418 11.83 -3.70 3.35
CA SER A 418 10.62 -3.17 2.70
C SER A 418 9.49 -2.86 3.68
N THR A 419 9.53 -3.44 4.90
CA THR A 419 8.56 -3.29 6.01
C THR A 419 7.21 -3.97 5.79
N TYR A 420 6.97 -4.56 4.61
CA TYR A 420 5.68 -5.16 4.26
C TYR A 420 5.32 -6.37 5.13
N ILE A 421 6.31 -7.16 5.57
CA ILE A 421 6.09 -8.30 6.48
C ILE A 421 5.58 -7.79 7.83
N MET A 422 6.22 -6.76 8.38
CA MET A 422 5.83 -6.12 9.64
C MET A 422 4.42 -5.52 9.52
N MET A 423 4.15 -4.75 8.46
CA MET A 423 2.82 -4.17 8.22
C MET A 423 1.74 -5.24 8.09
N THR A 424 2.02 -6.34 7.38
CA THR A 424 1.07 -7.45 7.21
C THR A 424 0.73 -8.11 8.55
N ASN A 425 1.71 -8.32 9.43
CA ASN A 425 1.46 -8.87 10.78
C ASN A 425 0.57 -7.95 11.61
N VAL A 426 0.83 -6.64 11.61
CA VAL A 426 0.00 -5.64 12.31
C VAL A 426 -1.41 -5.59 11.74
N ILE A 427 -1.55 -5.61 10.42
CA ILE A 427 -2.84 -5.65 9.75
C ILE A 427 -3.63 -6.88 10.20
N PHE A 428 -3.05 -8.07 10.13
CA PHE A 428 -3.72 -9.33 10.46
C PHE A 428 -4.15 -9.39 11.92
N ALA A 429 -3.36 -8.82 12.83
CA ALA A 429 -3.75 -8.72 14.24
C ALA A 429 -5.10 -7.98 14.37
N CYS A 430 -5.27 -6.88 13.65
CA CYS A 430 -6.47 -6.03 13.67
C CYS A 430 -7.65 -6.50 12.80
N MET A 431 -7.58 -7.69 12.18
CA MET A 431 -8.64 -8.19 11.28
C MET A 431 -9.62 -9.20 11.92
N GLY A 432 -9.58 -9.35 13.25
CA GLY A 432 -10.53 -10.19 13.98
C GLY A 432 -10.33 -11.69 13.77
N GLU A 433 -11.37 -12.47 14.05
CA GLU A 433 -11.31 -13.93 14.19
C GLU A 433 -10.78 -14.70 12.97
N MET A 434 -10.86 -14.13 11.77
CA MET A 434 -10.36 -14.77 10.54
C MET A 434 -8.84 -14.95 10.54
N ALA A 435 -8.10 -14.10 11.26
CA ALA A 435 -6.66 -14.23 11.42
C ALA A 435 -6.34 -15.15 12.61
N THR A 436 -6.47 -16.45 12.34
CA THR A 436 -6.20 -17.52 13.30
C THR A 436 -4.70 -17.74 13.50
N LYS A 437 -4.32 -18.58 14.49
CA LYS A 437 -2.91 -18.92 14.71
C LYS A 437 -2.29 -19.62 13.50
N GLU A 438 -3.04 -20.48 12.81
CA GLU A 438 -2.59 -21.18 11.61
C GLU A 438 -2.28 -20.19 10.48
N VAL A 439 -3.04 -19.11 10.36
CA VAL A 439 -2.74 -18.01 9.42
C VAL A 439 -1.43 -17.32 9.79
N PHE A 440 -1.17 -17.07 11.07
CA PHE A 440 0.10 -16.49 11.52
C PHE A 440 1.29 -17.45 11.34
N ASP A 441 1.09 -18.75 11.52
CA ASP A 441 2.09 -19.79 11.24
C ASP A 441 2.37 -19.94 9.73
N TRP A 442 1.39 -19.64 8.88
CA TRP A 442 1.56 -19.51 7.44
C TRP A 442 2.33 -18.23 7.09
N LEU A 443 1.93 -17.08 7.67
CA LEU A 443 2.55 -15.77 7.45
C LEU A 443 4.03 -15.74 7.86
N SER A 444 4.38 -16.35 8.99
CA SER A 444 5.77 -16.39 9.50
C SER A 444 6.75 -17.10 8.57
N LYS A 445 6.26 -17.90 7.63
CA LYS A 445 7.07 -18.55 6.59
C LYS A 445 7.29 -17.66 5.36
N THR A 446 6.79 -16.42 5.38
CA THR A 446 6.84 -15.47 4.27
C THR A 446 6.33 -16.11 2.97
N PRO A 447 5.02 -16.43 2.90
CA PRO A 447 4.43 -17.15 1.78
C PRO A 447 4.49 -16.34 0.49
N ASP A 448 4.33 -17.00 -0.67
CA ASP A 448 4.54 -16.39 -1.99
C ASP A 448 3.69 -15.13 -2.24
N ALA A 449 2.47 -15.04 -1.69
CA ALA A 449 1.66 -13.83 -1.74
C ALA A 449 2.35 -12.64 -1.04
N VAL A 450 2.79 -12.83 0.20
CA VAL A 450 3.45 -11.80 1.01
C VAL A 450 4.81 -11.46 0.42
N LYS A 451 5.58 -12.48 0.04
CA LYS A 451 6.86 -12.32 -0.64
C LYS A 451 6.74 -11.51 -1.92
N SER A 452 5.71 -11.78 -2.74
CA SER A 452 5.47 -11.04 -3.98
C SER A 452 5.13 -9.58 -3.70
N SER A 453 4.31 -9.31 -2.68
CA SER A 453 4.01 -7.95 -2.25
C SER A 453 5.28 -7.21 -1.77
N CYS A 454 6.15 -7.88 -1.00
CA CYS A 454 7.45 -7.33 -0.59
C CYS A 454 8.36 -7.02 -1.79
N ILE A 455 8.43 -7.93 -2.78
CA ILE A 455 9.21 -7.71 -4.01
C ILE A 455 8.69 -6.50 -4.79
N ILE A 456 7.36 -6.38 -4.93
CA ILE A 456 6.73 -5.25 -5.60
C ILE A 456 7.04 -3.95 -4.85
N GLY A 457 6.91 -3.95 -3.51
CA GLY A 457 7.27 -2.83 -2.64
C GLY A 457 8.73 -2.40 -2.79
N ARG A 458 9.67 -3.28 -2.42
CA ARG A 458 11.11 -3.00 -2.36
C ARG A 458 11.67 -2.55 -3.71
N PHE A 459 11.42 -3.32 -4.77
CA PHE A 459 12.06 -3.02 -6.05
C PHE A 459 11.40 -1.85 -6.78
N SER A 460 10.11 -1.58 -6.57
CA SER A 460 9.51 -0.35 -7.12
C SER A 460 10.01 0.89 -6.39
N ASP A 461 10.26 0.79 -5.07
CA ASP A 461 10.94 1.84 -4.29
C ASP A 461 12.35 2.07 -4.83
N ASP A 462 13.21 1.03 -4.88
CA ASP A 462 14.60 1.10 -5.38
C ASP A 462 14.69 1.71 -6.79
N ILE A 463 13.79 1.31 -7.70
CA ILE A 463 13.74 1.85 -9.07
C ILE A 463 13.50 3.37 -9.09
N MET A 464 12.75 3.88 -8.12
CA MET A 464 12.29 5.28 -8.08
C MET A 464 13.14 6.16 -7.16
N THR A 465 13.89 5.57 -6.23
CA THR A 465 14.66 6.31 -5.21
C THR A 465 16.17 6.24 -5.40
N ASN A 466 16.70 5.26 -6.15
CA ASN A 466 18.14 4.98 -6.22
C ASN A 466 19.03 6.21 -6.46
N GLU A 467 18.69 7.10 -7.40
CA GLU A 467 19.54 8.25 -7.71
C GLU A 467 19.65 9.21 -6.51
N PHE A 468 18.52 9.49 -5.86
CA PHE A 468 18.48 10.33 -4.65
C PHE A 468 19.22 9.67 -3.47
N GLU A 469 19.06 8.35 -3.30
CA GLU A 469 19.74 7.60 -2.25
C GLU A 469 21.26 7.60 -2.43
N GLN A 470 21.74 7.44 -3.67
CA GLN A 470 23.17 7.50 -3.97
C GLN A 470 23.76 8.89 -3.73
N GLU A 471 23.02 9.96 -4.04
CA GLU A 471 23.47 11.34 -3.78
C GLU A 471 23.69 11.66 -2.30
N ARG A 472 22.89 11.06 -1.41
CA ARG A 472 23.01 11.28 0.04
C ARG A 472 23.97 10.32 0.75
N GLY A 473 24.63 9.41 0.02
CA GLY A 473 25.54 8.42 0.59
C GLY A 473 24.83 7.33 1.39
N HIS A 474 23.68 6.88 0.91
CA HIS A 474 22.90 5.80 1.50
C HIS A 474 23.54 4.41 1.28
N VAL A 475 23.02 3.37 1.96
CA VAL A 475 23.34 1.98 1.61
C VAL A 475 22.93 1.70 0.16
N CYS A 476 23.64 0.82 -0.53
CA CYS A 476 23.36 0.45 -1.92
C CYS A 476 21.96 -0.14 -2.09
N SER A 477 21.24 0.27 -3.14
CA SER A 477 19.93 -0.30 -3.49
C SER A 477 20.09 -1.61 -4.27
N ALA A 478 18.96 -2.25 -4.59
CA ALA A 478 18.94 -3.40 -5.51
C ALA A 478 19.60 -3.09 -6.85
N ILE A 479 19.51 -1.84 -7.34
CA ILE A 479 20.08 -1.43 -8.63
C ILE A 479 21.61 -1.48 -8.58
N GLU A 480 22.23 -0.91 -7.56
CA GLU A 480 23.68 -0.93 -7.41
C GLU A 480 24.22 -2.35 -7.20
N CYS A 481 23.51 -3.16 -6.40
CA CYS A 481 23.87 -4.57 -6.20
C CYS A 481 23.83 -5.35 -7.52
N TYR A 482 22.78 -5.16 -8.32
CA TYR A 482 22.61 -5.82 -9.62
C TYR A 482 23.68 -5.38 -10.63
N MET A 483 23.91 -4.07 -10.75
CA MET A 483 24.96 -3.52 -11.63
C MET A 483 26.33 -4.07 -11.28
N LYS A 484 26.68 -4.09 -9.99
CA LYS A 484 27.99 -4.57 -9.52
C LYS A 484 28.18 -6.06 -9.80
N GLN A 485 27.15 -6.88 -9.54
CA GLN A 485 27.26 -8.33 -9.69
C GLN A 485 27.30 -8.79 -11.15
N TYR A 486 26.46 -8.20 -12.01
CA TYR A 486 26.32 -8.66 -13.40
C TYR A 486 27.07 -7.79 -14.42
N GLY A 487 27.68 -6.68 -13.99
CA GLY A 487 28.48 -5.80 -14.85
C GLY A 487 27.65 -5.07 -15.92
N VAL A 488 26.38 -4.79 -15.61
CA VAL A 488 25.42 -4.16 -16.53
C VAL A 488 25.25 -2.67 -16.24
N SER A 489 24.68 -1.94 -17.20
CA SER A 489 24.31 -0.54 -17.02
C SER A 489 23.14 -0.37 -16.03
N ARG A 490 22.98 0.86 -15.52
CA ARG A 490 21.84 1.23 -14.67
C ARG A 490 20.49 1.02 -15.38
N GLU A 491 20.42 1.34 -16.67
CA GLU A 491 19.20 1.16 -17.46
C GLU A 491 18.83 -0.33 -17.59
N GLU A 492 19.81 -1.18 -17.87
CA GLU A 492 19.62 -2.64 -17.91
C GLU A 492 19.18 -3.18 -16.55
N ALA A 493 19.82 -2.77 -15.46
CA ALA A 493 19.42 -3.17 -14.10
C ALA A 493 17.97 -2.74 -13.79
N ASN A 494 17.60 -1.49 -14.11
CA ASN A 494 16.23 -1.01 -13.95
C ASN A 494 15.22 -1.85 -14.74
N ASN A 495 15.54 -2.17 -15.99
CA ASN A 495 14.69 -3.00 -16.84
C ASN A 495 14.53 -4.42 -16.28
N GLU A 496 15.59 -5.01 -15.73
CA GLU A 496 15.52 -6.32 -15.08
C GLU A 496 14.70 -6.30 -13.79
N LEU A 497 14.87 -5.30 -12.91
CA LEU A 497 14.04 -5.17 -11.71
C LEU A 497 12.56 -4.97 -12.07
N ARG A 498 12.23 -4.18 -13.11
CA ARG A 498 10.85 -4.04 -13.61
C ARG A 498 10.26 -5.37 -14.10
N LYS A 499 11.07 -6.24 -14.72
CA LYS A 499 10.64 -7.60 -15.08
C LYS A 499 10.38 -8.45 -13.83
N ILE A 500 11.21 -8.32 -12.79
CA ILE A 500 11.00 -9.01 -11.52
C ILE A 500 9.69 -8.57 -10.85
N VAL A 501 9.42 -7.26 -10.78
CA VAL A 501 8.15 -6.71 -10.27
C VAL A 501 6.96 -7.22 -11.09
N THR A 502 7.07 -7.24 -12.41
CA THR A 502 6.02 -7.78 -13.29
C THR A 502 5.74 -9.27 -13.02
N LYS A 503 6.79 -10.07 -12.80
CA LYS A 503 6.63 -11.49 -12.43
C LYS A 503 6.02 -11.65 -11.04
N ALA A 504 6.39 -10.82 -10.08
CA ALA A 504 5.83 -10.83 -8.73
C ALA A 504 4.32 -10.52 -8.74
N TRP A 505 3.86 -9.58 -9.55
CA TRP A 505 2.41 -9.34 -9.76
C TRP A 505 1.68 -10.59 -10.25
N LYS A 506 2.27 -11.35 -11.18
CA LYS A 506 1.68 -12.59 -11.69
C LYS A 506 1.61 -13.68 -10.63
N VAL A 507 2.63 -13.80 -9.77
CA VAL A 507 2.61 -14.72 -8.63
C VAL A 507 1.53 -14.29 -7.63
N LEU A 508 1.46 -13.00 -7.28
CA LEU A 508 0.45 -12.47 -6.37
C LEU A 508 -0.98 -12.71 -6.89
N ASN A 509 -1.20 -12.55 -8.20
CA ASN A 509 -2.48 -12.88 -8.84
C ASN A 509 -2.82 -14.36 -8.72
N GLU A 510 -1.82 -15.24 -8.87
CA GLU A 510 -1.98 -16.70 -8.79
C GLU A 510 -2.34 -17.15 -7.37
N GLU A 511 -1.70 -16.57 -6.36
CA GLU A 511 -1.98 -16.85 -4.94
C GLU A 511 -3.38 -16.40 -4.49
N CYS A 512 -4.04 -15.54 -5.28
CA CYS A 512 -5.42 -15.11 -5.06
C CYS A 512 -6.47 -15.99 -5.78
N ILE A 513 -6.04 -17.07 -6.45
CA ILE A 513 -6.95 -18.03 -7.12
C ILE A 513 -7.28 -19.18 -6.17
N THR A 514 -8.55 -19.57 -6.13
CA THR A 514 -9.05 -20.67 -5.28
C THR A 514 -8.55 -22.04 -5.78
N PRO A 515 -8.16 -22.96 -4.88
CA PRO A 515 -8.12 -22.81 -3.42
C PRO A 515 -6.93 -21.96 -2.94
N THR A 516 -7.20 -21.03 -2.01
CA THR A 516 -6.18 -20.13 -1.46
C THR A 516 -5.60 -20.67 -0.15
N ALA A 517 -4.34 -20.34 0.13
CA ALA A 517 -3.66 -20.77 1.36
C ALA A 517 -4.13 -20.03 2.63
N ALA A 518 -4.74 -18.84 2.45
CA ALA A 518 -5.36 -18.05 3.49
C ALA A 518 -6.73 -17.51 3.00
N PRO A 519 -7.65 -17.12 3.90
CA PRO A 519 -8.90 -16.49 3.51
C PRO A 519 -8.68 -15.25 2.63
N MET A 520 -9.45 -15.11 1.54
CA MET A 520 -9.36 -13.97 0.63
C MET A 520 -9.39 -12.60 1.32
N PRO A 521 -10.23 -12.34 2.35
CA PRO A 521 -10.20 -11.07 3.08
C PRO A 521 -8.84 -10.72 3.69
N LEU A 522 -8.00 -11.70 4.01
CA LEU A 522 -6.63 -11.49 4.52
C LEU A 522 -5.60 -11.32 3.39
N LEU A 523 -5.85 -11.88 2.22
CA LEU A 523 -4.99 -11.67 1.04
C LEU A 523 -5.19 -10.29 0.41
N ILE A 524 -6.41 -9.73 0.48
CA ILE A 524 -6.70 -8.42 -0.10
C ILE A 524 -5.82 -7.29 0.45
N PRO A 525 -5.58 -7.14 1.77
CA PRO A 525 -4.63 -6.16 2.29
C PRO A 525 -3.20 -6.35 1.78
N VAL A 526 -2.75 -7.60 1.58
CA VAL A 526 -1.43 -7.90 0.97
C VAL A 526 -1.36 -7.38 -0.47
N VAL A 527 -2.44 -7.53 -1.23
CA VAL A 527 -2.58 -6.95 -2.59
C VAL A 527 -2.67 -5.42 -2.52
N ASN A 528 -3.37 -4.86 -1.54
CA ASN A 528 -3.50 -3.42 -1.39
C ASN A 528 -2.18 -2.74 -1.03
N LEU A 529 -1.31 -3.40 -0.27
CA LEU A 529 0.07 -2.93 -0.07
C LEU A 529 0.83 -2.85 -1.41
N ALA A 530 0.72 -3.87 -2.26
CA ALA A 530 1.32 -3.82 -3.61
C ALA A 530 0.71 -2.72 -4.51
N ARG A 531 -0.58 -2.39 -4.35
CA ARG A 531 -1.23 -1.26 -5.04
C ARG A 531 -0.74 0.10 -4.53
N LEU A 532 -0.43 0.19 -3.24
CA LEU A 532 0.04 1.44 -2.63
C LEU A 532 1.35 1.92 -3.23
N ILE A 533 2.34 1.03 -3.40
CA ILE A 533 3.63 1.43 -4.01
C ILE A 533 3.47 1.87 -5.46
N GLU A 534 2.61 1.21 -6.25
CA GLU A 534 2.32 1.57 -7.65
C GLU A 534 1.70 2.97 -7.78
N VAL A 535 0.97 3.44 -6.75
CA VAL A 535 0.36 4.77 -6.75
C VAL A 535 1.27 5.82 -6.12
N VAL A 536 1.87 5.52 -4.97
CA VAL A 536 2.66 6.48 -4.20
C VAL A 536 4.00 6.76 -4.88
N TYR A 537 4.65 5.74 -5.46
CA TYR A 537 5.99 5.88 -6.05
C TYR A 537 6.00 6.02 -7.57
N LYS A 538 4.82 6.13 -8.18
CA LYS A 538 4.64 6.12 -9.64
C LYS A 538 5.50 7.13 -10.40
N HIS A 539 5.69 8.31 -9.81
CA HIS A 539 6.41 9.43 -10.41
C HIS A 539 7.59 9.87 -9.53
N GLY A 540 8.18 8.93 -8.79
CA GLY A 540 9.23 9.18 -7.80
C GLY A 540 8.73 9.02 -6.36
N ASP A 541 9.62 9.22 -5.40
CA ASP A 541 9.33 9.09 -3.96
C ASP A 541 8.40 10.20 -3.44
N ALA A 542 7.10 9.99 -3.62
CA ALA A 542 6.08 10.92 -3.14
C ALA A 542 5.85 10.83 -1.63
N PHE A 543 6.36 9.79 -0.96
CA PHE A 543 6.26 9.67 0.49
C PHE A 543 7.24 10.64 1.17
N THR A 544 8.51 10.62 0.76
CA THR A 544 9.54 11.54 1.26
C THR A 544 9.30 12.96 0.75
N ASN A 545 9.10 13.11 -0.57
CA ASN A 545 8.91 14.40 -1.21
C ASN A 545 7.47 14.51 -1.69
N VAL A 546 6.57 15.04 -0.85
CA VAL A 546 5.11 15.01 -1.10
C VAL A 546 4.78 15.71 -2.42
N THR A 547 4.72 14.92 -3.50
CA THR A 547 4.54 15.42 -4.86
C THR A 547 3.12 15.92 -5.05
N THR A 548 2.91 16.67 -6.13
CA THR A 548 1.58 17.08 -6.57
C THR A 548 0.62 15.89 -6.72
N GLY A 549 1.13 14.70 -7.08
CA GLY A 549 0.36 13.47 -7.22
C GLY A 549 -0.22 12.98 -5.88
N LEU A 550 0.64 12.63 -4.92
CA LEU A 550 0.18 12.14 -3.61
C LEU A 550 -0.67 13.17 -2.87
N LYS A 551 -0.29 14.46 -2.94
CA LYS A 551 -1.10 15.56 -2.39
C LYS A 551 -2.51 15.58 -2.96
N THR A 552 -2.67 15.30 -4.26
CA THR A 552 -3.97 15.25 -4.92
C THR A 552 -4.78 14.04 -4.44
N HIS A 553 -4.16 12.87 -4.31
CA HIS A 553 -4.85 11.68 -3.78
C HIS A 553 -5.29 11.86 -2.33
N ILE A 554 -4.44 12.43 -1.47
CA ILE A 554 -4.78 12.77 -0.08
C ILE A 554 -5.96 13.74 -0.03
N LYS A 555 -5.95 14.78 -0.88
CA LYS A 555 -7.08 15.71 -0.97
C LYS A 555 -8.38 15.02 -1.38
N LEU A 556 -8.33 14.22 -2.43
CA LEU A 556 -9.50 13.50 -2.95
C LEU A 556 -10.09 12.53 -1.91
N LEU A 557 -9.24 11.86 -1.14
CA LEU A 557 -9.67 10.86 -0.17
C LEU A 557 -10.11 11.50 1.16
N LEU A 558 -9.36 12.50 1.65
CA LEU A 558 -9.45 12.97 3.04
C LEU A 558 -9.92 14.42 3.19
N ILE A 559 -10.03 15.22 2.13
CA ILE A 559 -10.34 16.66 2.26
C ILE A 559 -11.55 17.08 1.44
N ASP A 560 -11.59 16.68 0.17
CA ASP A 560 -12.56 17.18 -0.81
C ASP A 560 -13.75 16.20 -0.90
N PRO A 561 -14.92 16.50 -0.30
CA PRO A 561 -16.09 15.65 -0.41
C PRO A 561 -16.66 15.67 -1.83
N ILE A 562 -17.33 14.59 -2.21
CA ILE A 562 -18.08 14.53 -3.47
C ILE A 562 -19.38 15.32 -3.31
N THR A 563 -19.68 16.20 -4.25
CA THR A 563 -20.98 16.88 -4.30
C THR A 563 -22.09 15.87 -4.56
N ILE A 564 -23.05 15.76 -3.65
CA ILE A 564 -24.18 14.81 -3.72
C ILE A 564 -25.17 15.27 -4.79
#